data_AF-A2FMY9-F1
#
_entry.id   AF-A2FMY9-F1
#
_cell.length_a   1.000
_cell.length_b   1.000
_cell.length_c   1.000
_cell.angle_alpha   90.00
_cell.angle_beta   90.00
_cell.angle_gamma   90.00
#
_symmetry.space_group_name_H-M   'P 1'
#
loop_
_entity.id
_entity.type
_entity.pdbx_description
1 polymer ?
#
loop_
_entity_poly.entity_id
_entity_poly.type
_entity_poly.pdbx_seq_one_letter_code
_entity_poly.pdbx_strand_id
1 'polypeptide(L)'
;MISGRSFNDIDNYPIFPWVETYFKSHSIRNLSFPITMQSTKNRNINQQQDISKLKQSPNNRRFVCSVFSCLELFSSLNNRYNFETFSSIHSVFERIRDFNENRESFSEFYSLPEIFIFGDQTLLTPKIEIISATPIKTSFSEEKSHDDISEESSFSITIADDDLSDEKIECISSPHVFLRASESWTKVTMNDLDDKDSISIKHSKVFSFVYESRKLLNSLSMSPSLCRWIDFVFGVDQTDKLYESYLFSHQRL
;
A
#
# COMPACT_ATOMS: atom_id res chain seq x y z
N MET A 1 -23.92 3.21 -13.18
CA MET A 1 -22.59 3.48 -13.76
C MET A 1 -22.75 3.73 -15.24
N ILE A 2 -22.18 4.80 -15.80
CA ILE A 2 -22.42 5.23 -17.20
C ILE A 2 -21.36 4.65 -18.16
N SER A 3 -20.18 4.27 -17.66
CA SER A 3 -19.04 3.80 -18.47
C SER A 3 -19.13 2.34 -18.95
N GLY A 4 -20.26 1.64 -18.74
CA GLY A 4 -20.40 0.22 -19.05
C GLY A 4 -19.70 -0.74 -18.06
N ARG A 5 -18.99 -0.21 -17.06
CA ARG A 5 -18.35 -1.00 -16.00
C ARG A 5 -19.37 -1.60 -15.03
N SER A 6 -19.09 -2.80 -14.54
CA SER A 6 -20.02 -3.57 -13.69
C SER A 6 -19.28 -4.52 -12.74
N PHE A 7 -19.82 -4.71 -11.54
CA PHE A 7 -19.35 -5.75 -10.61
C PHE A 7 -19.70 -7.17 -11.10
N ASN A 8 -20.70 -7.29 -11.97
CA ASN A 8 -21.11 -8.58 -12.54
C ASN A 8 -20.23 -9.02 -13.72
N ASP A 9 -19.41 -8.12 -14.27
CA ASP A 9 -18.49 -8.40 -15.37
C ASP A 9 -17.06 -8.10 -14.93
N ILE A 10 -16.34 -9.16 -14.56
CA ILE A 10 -14.98 -9.07 -14.04
C ILE A 10 -14.00 -8.50 -15.08
N ASP A 11 -14.27 -8.67 -16.38
CA ASP A 11 -13.42 -8.10 -17.44
C ASP A 11 -13.60 -6.57 -17.53
N ASN A 12 -14.77 -6.07 -17.13
CA ASN A 12 -15.12 -4.65 -17.12
C ASN A 12 -15.35 -4.11 -15.69
N TYR A 13 -14.58 -4.61 -14.72
CA TYR A 13 -14.74 -4.20 -13.32
C TYR A 13 -14.50 -2.68 -13.14
N PRO A 14 -15.21 -2.02 -12.20
CA PRO A 14 -14.97 -0.61 -11.86
C PRO A 14 -13.51 -0.33 -11.52
N ILE A 15 -13.01 0.83 -11.94
CA ILE A 15 -11.62 1.25 -11.70
C ILE A 15 -11.60 2.57 -10.93
N PHE A 16 -10.61 2.71 -10.07
CA PHE A 16 -10.35 3.87 -9.24
C PHE A 16 -8.89 4.28 -9.39
N PRO A 17 -8.54 5.57 -9.21
CA PRO A 17 -7.16 5.98 -9.29
C PRO A 17 -6.40 5.50 -8.05
N TRP A 18 -5.16 5.02 -8.20
CA TRP A 18 -4.24 5.07 -7.07
C TRP A 18 -4.04 6.51 -6.60
N VAL A 19 -4.18 6.79 -5.32
CA VAL A 19 -4.04 8.15 -4.77
C VAL A 19 -2.68 8.36 -4.12
N GLU A 20 -2.14 7.31 -3.51
CA GLU A 20 -0.81 7.26 -2.92
C GLU A 20 0.09 6.36 -3.79
N THR A 21 1.31 6.81 -4.10
CA THR A 21 2.24 6.08 -4.98
C THR A 21 3.25 5.24 -4.23
N TYR A 22 3.53 5.58 -2.97
CA TYR A 22 4.52 4.88 -2.16
C TYR A 22 4.13 4.88 -0.69
N PHE A 23 3.74 3.70 -0.21
CA PHE A 23 3.41 3.41 1.19
C PHE A 23 4.49 3.82 2.20
N LYS A 24 5.77 3.81 1.80
CA LYS A 24 6.85 4.20 2.71
C LYS A 24 7.01 5.72 2.81
N SER A 25 6.76 6.45 1.73
CA SER A 25 7.01 7.89 1.66
C SER A 25 5.72 8.73 1.73
N HIS A 26 4.54 8.11 1.76
CA HIS A 26 3.25 8.79 1.74
C HIS A 26 3.14 9.84 0.61
N SER A 27 3.76 9.54 -0.53
CA SER A 27 3.76 10.46 -1.66
C SER A 27 2.43 10.40 -2.40
N ILE A 28 1.82 11.57 -2.58
CA ILE A 28 0.57 11.73 -3.31
C ILE A 28 0.84 11.63 -4.81
N ARG A 29 0.01 10.86 -5.51
CA ARG A 29 0.06 10.71 -6.97
C ARG A 29 -0.35 12.01 -7.67
N ASN A 30 0.33 12.33 -8.77
CA ASN A 30 -0.20 13.30 -9.72
C ASN A 30 -1.21 12.63 -10.67
N LEU A 31 -2.50 12.86 -10.43
CA LEU A 31 -3.61 12.31 -11.23
C LEU A 31 -3.72 12.87 -12.64
N SER A 32 -2.93 13.89 -12.99
CA SER A 32 -2.83 14.38 -14.37
C SER A 32 -2.05 13.42 -15.27
N PHE A 33 -1.43 12.38 -14.71
CA PHE A 33 -0.60 11.43 -15.45
C PHE A 33 -0.98 9.97 -15.18
N PRO A 34 -0.75 9.08 -16.16
CA PRO A 34 -0.81 7.63 -15.96
C PRO A 34 0.04 7.18 -14.76
N ILE A 35 -0.34 6.05 -14.16
CA ILE A 35 0.37 5.50 -13.00
C ILE A 35 1.81 5.09 -13.33
N THR A 36 2.05 4.61 -14.55
CA THR A 36 3.39 4.29 -15.07
C THR A 36 4.28 5.53 -15.19
N MET A 37 3.71 6.72 -15.36
CA MET A 37 4.49 7.95 -15.58
C MET A 37 4.84 8.68 -14.28
N GLN A 38 4.51 8.11 -13.12
CA GLN A 38 4.80 8.72 -11.82
C GLN A 38 6.27 8.56 -11.42
N SER A 39 6.99 7.57 -11.97
CA SER A 39 8.40 7.34 -11.65
C SER A 39 9.31 8.33 -12.38
N THR A 40 10.26 8.90 -11.63
CA THR A 40 11.29 9.84 -12.09
C THR A 40 12.63 9.16 -12.44
N LYS A 41 12.81 7.87 -12.13
CA LYS A 41 14.09 7.19 -12.40
C LYS A 41 14.35 7.06 -13.91
N ASN A 42 15.54 7.49 -14.33
CA ASN A 42 16.15 7.50 -15.66
C ASN A 42 15.36 6.79 -16.76
N ARG A 43 14.55 7.58 -17.45
CA ARG A 43 13.78 7.22 -18.64
C ARG A 43 14.68 7.04 -19.86
N ASN A 44 15.41 5.94 -19.92
CA ASN A 44 15.83 5.40 -21.21
C ASN A 44 14.63 4.67 -21.83
N ILE A 45 13.63 5.47 -22.24
CA ILE A 45 12.38 4.97 -22.86
C ILE A 45 12.77 4.37 -24.21
N ASN A 46 12.72 3.05 -24.31
CA ASN A 46 12.71 2.39 -25.61
C ASN A 46 11.29 2.51 -26.16
N GLN A 47 11.04 3.59 -26.91
CA GLN A 47 9.73 4.10 -27.31
C GLN A 47 8.71 3.02 -27.73
N GLN A 48 9.11 1.96 -28.44
CA GLN A 48 8.17 0.93 -28.91
C GLN A 48 7.68 -0.05 -27.84
N GLN A 49 8.54 -0.51 -26.92
CA GLN A 49 8.11 -1.47 -25.89
C GLN A 49 7.21 -0.78 -24.86
N ASP A 50 7.53 0.46 -24.50
CA ASP A 50 6.79 1.20 -23.48
C ASP A 50 5.38 1.60 -23.95
N ILE A 51 5.22 1.99 -25.23
CA ILE A 51 3.89 2.28 -25.80
C ILE A 51 3.00 1.04 -25.77
N SER A 52 3.53 -0.14 -26.09
CA SER A 52 2.73 -1.39 -26.08
C SER A 52 2.24 -1.76 -24.68
N LYS A 53 3.04 -1.49 -23.63
CA LYS A 53 2.66 -1.73 -22.24
C LYS A 53 1.65 -0.70 -21.74
N LEU A 54 1.73 0.55 -22.20
CA LEU A 54 0.73 1.58 -21.92
C LEU A 54 -0.64 1.27 -22.54
N LYS A 55 -0.66 0.51 -23.65
CA LYS A 55 -1.90 0.05 -24.31
C LYS A 55 -2.61 -1.08 -23.58
N GLN A 56 -2.01 -1.64 -22.52
CA GLN A 56 -2.72 -2.61 -21.69
C GLN A 56 -3.89 -1.93 -20.98
N SER A 57 -4.99 -2.65 -20.81
CA SER A 57 -6.10 -2.12 -20.02
C SER A 57 -5.62 -1.87 -18.58
N PRO A 58 -5.99 -0.72 -17.96
CA PRO A 58 -5.64 -0.42 -16.56
C PRO A 58 -6.29 -1.40 -15.57
N ASN A 59 -7.13 -2.31 -16.06
CA ASN A 59 -7.68 -3.40 -15.30
C ASN A 59 -7.75 -4.68 -16.14
N ASN A 60 -7.60 -5.83 -15.48
CA ASN A 60 -7.85 -7.12 -16.09
C ASN A 60 -8.39 -8.10 -15.03
N ARG A 61 -9.12 -9.11 -15.51
CA ARG A 61 -9.70 -10.18 -14.67
C ARG A 61 -8.68 -10.83 -13.75
N ARG A 62 -7.46 -11.09 -14.25
CA ARG A 62 -6.39 -11.70 -13.45
C ARG A 62 -6.09 -10.84 -12.22
N PHE A 63 -6.07 -9.51 -12.35
CA PHE A 63 -5.85 -8.61 -11.23
C PHE A 63 -6.99 -8.64 -10.22
N VAL A 64 -8.23 -8.52 -10.72
CA VAL A 64 -9.43 -8.50 -9.88
C VAL A 64 -9.50 -9.79 -9.04
N CYS A 65 -9.37 -10.96 -9.68
CA CYS A 65 -9.39 -12.24 -8.98
C CYS A 65 -8.21 -12.41 -8.00
N SER A 66 -7.03 -11.89 -8.36
CA SER A 66 -5.83 -11.95 -7.51
C SER A 66 -6.04 -11.14 -6.23
N VAL A 67 -6.47 -9.88 -6.35
CA VAL A 67 -6.70 -8.97 -5.22
C VAL A 67 -7.81 -9.47 -4.32
N PHE A 68 -8.92 -9.92 -4.90
CA PHE A 68 -10.08 -10.35 -4.12
C PHE A 68 -10.06 -11.83 -3.75
N SER A 69 -8.94 -12.53 -3.91
CA SER A 69 -8.82 -13.97 -3.64
C SER A 69 -9.12 -14.39 -2.19
N CYS A 70 -9.14 -13.43 -1.25
CA CYS A 70 -9.61 -13.60 0.13
C CYS A 70 -11.14 -13.74 0.24
N LEU A 71 -11.90 -13.28 -0.75
CA LEU A 71 -13.35 -13.39 -0.82
C LEU A 71 -13.73 -14.66 -1.58
N GLU A 72 -14.68 -15.45 -1.04
CA GLU A 72 -15.00 -16.81 -1.51
C GLU A 72 -15.27 -16.92 -3.02
N LEU A 73 -16.07 -16.01 -3.57
CA LEU A 73 -16.42 -15.98 -4.99
C LEU A 73 -15.17 -15.84 -5.88
N PHE A 74 -14.25 -14.97 -5.48
CA PHE A 74 -13.03 -14.70 -6.23
C PHE A 74 -11.93 -15.74 -5.96
N SER A 75 -11.88 -16.31 -4.75
CA SER A 75 -10.99 -17.43 -4.42
C SER A 75 -11.21 -18.63 -5.35
N SER A 76 -12.47 -19.00 -5.54
CA SER A 76 -12.86 -20.09 -6.45
C SER A 76 -12.46 -19.81 -7.89
N LEU A 77 -12.65 -18.57 -8.36
CA LEU A 77 -12.22 -18.15 -9.70
C LEU A 77 -10.69 -18.11 -9.84
N ASN A 78 -9.99 -17.61 -8.83
CA ASN A 78 -8.54 -17.53 -8.80
C ASN A 78 -7.91 -18.93 -8.90
N ASN A 79 -8.45 -19.89 -8.14
CA ASN A 79 -8.04 -21.30 -8.19
C ASN A 79 -8.36 -21.94 -9.55
N ARG A 80 -9.55 -21.69 -10.10
CA ARG A 80 -9.97 -22.23 -11.41
C ARG A 80 -9.02 -21.83 -12.53
N TYR A 81 -8.54 -20.59 -12.52
CA TYR A 81 -7.64 -20.06 -13.55
C TYR A 81 -6.15 -20.10 -13.15
N ASN A 82 -5.83 -20.63 -11.97
CA ASN A 82 -4.48 -20.68 -11.42
C ASN A 82 -3.74 -19.33 -11.50
N PHE A 83 -4.41 -18.28 -11.06
CA PHE A 83 -3.83 -16.94 -11.00
C PHE A 83 -2.96 -16.79 -9.75
N GLU A 84 -1.91 -15.98 -9.87
CA GLU A 84 -1.04 -15.65 -8.74
C GLU A 84 -1.82 -14.85 -7.68
N THR A 85 -1.73 -15.27 -6.43
CA THR A 85 -2.37 -14.60 -5.29
C THR A 85 -1.75 -13.24 -5.04
N PHE A 86 -2.59 -12.25 -4.75
CA PHE A 86 -2.14 -10.92 -4.38
C PHE A 86 -1.36 -10.99 -3.05
N SER A 87 -0.08 -10.60 -3.10
CA SER A 87 0.84 -10.74 -1.97
C SER A 87 0.92 -9.50 -1.10
N SER A 88 1.02 -8.31 -1.72
CA SER A 88 1.03 -7.04 -1.00
C SER A 88 0.78 -5.88 -1.95
N ILE A 89 0.32 -4.74 -1.40
CA ILE A 89 0.22 -3.51 -2.20
C ILE A 89 1.61 -3.06 -2.66
N HIS A 90 2.64 -3.28 -1.84
CA HIS A 90 4.02 -2.95 -2.20
C HIS A 90 4.48 -3.66 -3.48
N SER A 91 4.18 -4.96 -3.64
CA SER A 91 4.58 -5.71 -4.85
C SER A 91 3.90 -5.19 -6.13
N VAL A 92 2.68 -4.66 -6.03
CA VAL A 92 2.01 -3.96 -7.14
C VAL A 92 2.79 -2.70 -7.52
N PHE A 93 3.16 -1.87 -6.55
CA PHE A 93 3.90 -0.63 -6.84
C PHE A 93 5.31 -0.89 -7.38
N GLU A 94 5.99 -1.95 -6.93
CA GLU A 94 7.27 -2.36 -7.52
C GLU A 94 7.11 -2.72 -9.01
N ARG A 95 6.06 -3.49 -9.37
CA ARG A 95 5.79 -3.83 -10.78
C ARG A 95 5.40 -2.63 -11.64
N ILE A 96 4.62 -1.70 -11.08
CA ILE A 96 4.27 -0.43 -11.72
C ILE A 96 5.54 0.40 -11.98
N ARG A 97 6.39 0.54 -10.96
CA ARG A 97 7.63 1.31 -11.02
C ARG A 97 8.58 0.77 -12.08
N ASP A 98 8.65 -0.54 -12.21
CA ASP A 98 9.49 -1.22 -13.19
C ASP A 98 8.83 -1.25 -14.59
N PHE A 99 7.78 -0.45 -14.81
CA PHE A 99 7.03 -0.31 -16.07
C PHE A 99 6.51 -1.64 -16.62
N ASN A 100 6.24 -2.61 -15.75
CA ASN A 100 5.70 -3.90 -16.15
C ASN A 100 4.18 -3.92 -16.10
N GLU A 101 3.56 -2.97 -15.40
CA GLU A 101 2.11 -2.89 -15.21
C GLU A 101 1.63 -1.44 -15.20
N ASN A 102 0.45 -1.19 -15.75
CA ASN A 102 -0.24 0.11 -15.74
C ASN A 102 -1.57 0.06 -14.97
N ARG A 103 -1.67 -0.86 -14.01
CA ARG A 103 -2.93 -1.18 -13.33
C ARG A 103 -3.36 -0.06 -12.39
N GLU A 104 -4.64 0.25 -12.42
CA GLU A 104 -5.32 1.16 -11.50
C GLU A 104 -5.94 0.40 -10.31
N SER A 105 -6.42 1.11 -9.31
CA SER A 105 -7.02 0.52 -8.09
C SER A 105 -8.51 0.21 -8.28
N PHE A 106 -9.15 -0.26 -7.21
CA PHE A 106 -10.59 -0.55 -7.14
C PHE A 106 -11.25 0.23 -6.01
N SER A 107 -12.58 0.35 -6.04
CA SER A 107 -13.38 0.98 -4.97
C SER A 107 -13.11 0.38 -3.58
N GLU A 108 -12.84 -0.91 -3.55
CA GLU A 108 -12.66 -1.74 -2.38
C GLU A 108 -11.39 -1.35 -1.60
N PHE A 109 -10.36 -0.81 -2.27
CA PHE A 109 -9.20 -0.24 -1.58
C PHE A 109 -9.55 0.93 -0.65
N TYR A 110 -10.71 1.57 -0.87
CA TYR A 110 -11.18 2.73 -0.12
C TYR A 110 -12.39 2.44 0.76
N SER A 111 -12.84 1.18 0.82
CA SER A 111 -14.09 0.84 1.51
C SER A 111 -14.15 -0.56 2.11
N LEU A 112 -13.27 -1.49 1.72
CA LEU A 112 -13.35 -2.90 2.10
C LEU A 112 -12.02 -3.39 2.71
N PRO A 113 -11.77 -3.16 4.01
CA PRO A 113 -10.53 -3.57 4.70
C PRO A 113 -10.27 -5.08 4.64
N GLU A 114 -11.31 -5.90 4.54
CA GLU A 114 -11.24 -7.35 4.47
C GLU A 114 -10.36 -7.85 3.32
N ILE A 115 -10.21 -7.07 2.25
CA ILE A 115 -9.37 -7.48 1.12
C ILE A 115 -7.88 -7.56 1.46
N PHE A 116 -7.46 -6.95 2.56
CA PHE A 116 -6.08 -6.96 3.04
C PHE A 116 -5.83 -7.92 4.20
N ILE A 117 -6.85 -8.67 4.61
CA ILE A 117 -6.79 -9.61 5.73
C ILE A 117 -6.85 -11.02 5.14
N PHE A 118 -5.75 -11.77 5.23
CA PHE A 118 -5.69 -13.15 4.75
C PHE A 118 -5.15 -14.07 5.83
N GLY A 119 -6.04 -14.82 6.50
CA GLY A 119 -5.71 -15.54 7.73
C GLY A 119 -5.15 -14.56 8.77
N ASP A 120 -3.99 -14.90 9.34
CA ASP A 120 -3.31 -14.07 10.35
C ASP A 120 -2.36 -13.01 9.73
N GLN A 121 -2.38 -12.84 8.40
CA GLN A 121 -1.48 -11.95 7.66
C GLN A 121 -2.19 -10.70 7.13
N THR A 122 -1.50 -9.56 7.20
CA THR A 122 -1.92 -8.30 6.57
C THR A 122 -1.16 -8.08 5.27
N LEU A 123 -1.86 -7.75 4.19
CA LEU A 123 -1.27 -7.54 2.85
C LEU A 123 -0.74 -6.10 2.62
N LEU A 124 -0.59 -5.31 3.68
CA LEU A 124 -0.12 -3.91 3.61
C LEU A 124 1.40 -3.77 3.61
N THR A 125 2.10 -4.68 4.29
CA THR A 125 3.56 -4.62 4.43
C THR A 125 4.24 -5.55 3.43
N PRO A 126 5.47 -5.23 2.98
CA PRO A 126 6.28 -6.20 2.25
C PRO A 126 6.41 -7.49 3.07
N LYS A 127 6.35 -8.65 2.41
CA LYS A 127 6.77 -9.92 3.03
C LYS A 127 8.23 -9.74 3.45
N ILE A 128 8.46 -9.52 4.74
CA ILE A 128 9.79 -9.70 5.30
C ILE A 128 9.94 -11.22 5.43
N GLU A 129 10.57 -11.83 4.42
CA GLU A 129 11.11 -13.18 4.61
C GLU A 129 12.19 -13.05 5.68
N ILE A 130 11.87 -13.45 6.91
CA ILE A 130 12.88 -13.67 7.93
C ILE A 130 13.67 -14.89 7.46
N ILE A 131 14.71 -14.66 6.67
CA ILE A 131 15.73 -15.66 6.39
C ILE A 131 16.30 -16.02 7.75
N SER A 132 16.08 -17.27 8.17
CA SER A 132 16.42 -17.80 9.49
C SER A 132 17.72 -17.20 10.01
N ALA A 133 17.66 -16.48 11.13
CA ALA A 133 18.84 -16.03 11.82
C ALA A 133 19.59 -17.28 12.29
N THR A 134 20.70 -17.62 11.62
CA THR A 134 21.65 -18.59 12.16
C THR A 134 22.09 -18.07 13.52
N PRO A 135 21.97 -18.84 14.60
CA PRO A 135 22.36 -18.36 15.92
C PRO A 135 23.85 -18.07 15.88
N ILE A 136 24.21 -16.78 15.97
CA ILE A 136 25.58 -16.36 16.22
C ILE A 136 25.91 -16.90 17.61
N LYS A 137 26.79 -17.92 17.67
CA LYS A 137 27.41 -18.33 18.92
C LYS A 137 28.25 -17.16 19.41
N THR A 138 27.68 -16.33 20.28
CA THR A 138 28.44 -15.40 21.10
C THR A 138 29.22 -16.21 22.13
N SER A 139 30.49 -16.50 21.81
CA SER A 139 31.48 -16.84 22.82
C SER A 139 31.81 -15.58 23.60
N PHE A 140 31.30 -15.48 24.82
CA PHE A 140 31.73 -14.47 25.79
C PHE A 140 33.15 -14.79 26.24
N SER A 141 34.09 -13.89 25.95
CA SER A 141 35.33 -13.74 26.72
C SER A 141 35.17 -12.51 27.60
N GLU A 142 35.18 -12.70 28.91
CA GLU A 142 35.23 -11.63 29.89
C GLU A 142 36.60 -10.93 29.83
N GLU A 143 36.63 -9.66 29.45
CA GLU A 143 37.69 -8.74 29.91
C GLU A 143 37.09 -7.37 30.26
N LYS A 144 37.68 -6.78 31.32
CA LYS A 144 37.20 -5.65 32.11
C LYS A 144 37.51 -4.27 31.51
N SER A 145 36.70 -3.31 31.96
CA SER A 145 36.95 -1.87 32.22
C SER A 145 37.31 -0.94 31.06
N HIS A 146 36.52 0.11 30.81
CA HIS A 146 36.67 1.46 31.41
C HIS A 146 35.55 2.38 30.89
N ASP A 147 35.42 3.55 31.53
CA ASP A 147 34.25 4.42 31.59
C ASP A 147 33.94 5.29 30.35
N ASP A 148 32.66 5.67 30.29
CA ASP A 148 32.11 7.02 30.04
C ASP A 148 31.49 7.46 28.69
N ILE A 149 30.22 7.89 28.86
CA ILE A 149 29.35 8.83 28.14
C ILE A 149 28.63 8.35 26.86
N SER A 150 27.32 8.12 27.02
CA SER A 150 26.33 8.29 25.94
C SER A 150 25.17 9.17 26.40
N GLU A 151 24.97 10.29 25.70
CA GLU A 151 23.79 11.14 25.78
C GLU A 151 22.55 10.37 25.27
N GLU A 152 21.61 10.04 26.14
CA GLU A 152 20.25 9.65 25.72
C GLU A 152 19.36 10.88 25.70
N SER A 153 18.92 11.28 24.51
CA SER A 153 17.88 12.29 24.34
C SER A 153 16.54 11.71 24.80
N SER A 154 16.08 12.12 25.99
CA SER A 154 14.73 11.82 26.45
C SER A 154 13.73 12.76 25.78
N PHE A 155 12.64 12.20 25.25
CA PHE A 155 11.48 12.95 24.78
C PHE A 155 10.32 12.60 25.71
N SER A 156 9.72 13.61 26.34
CA SER A 156 8.52 13.42 27.16
C SER A 156 7.33 14.05 26.44
N ILE A 157 6.24 13.28 26.32
CA ILE A 157 4.95 13.75 25.82
C ILE A 157 3.97 13.62 26.99
N THR A 158 3.45 14.75 27.45
CA THR A 158 2.44 14.82 28.50
C THR A 158 1.07 14.93 27.84
N ILE A 159 0.22 13.92 28.02
CA ILE A 159 -1.19 13.95 27.59
C ILE A 159 -2.02 13.92 28.88
N ALA A 160 -2.97 14.84 28.99
CA ALA A 160 -3.87 14.93 30.15
C ALA A 160 -4.89 13.79 30.10
N ASP A 161 -4.99 13.05 31.22
CA ASP A 161 -5.93 11.97 31.44
C ASP A 161 -7.29 12.49 31.88
N ASP A 162 -8.35 11.91 31.31
CA ASP A 162 -9.59 11.59 32.01
C ASP A 162 -10.16 10.30 31.38
N ASP A 163 -10.52 9.34 32.25
CA ASP A 163 -11.07 7.99 32.04
C ASP A 163 -10.13 6.83 31.65
N LEU A 164 -9.55 6.19 32.67
CA LEU A 164 -8.78 4.93 32.59
C LEU A 164 -9.50 3.79 33.33
N SER A 165 -10.17 2.92 32.57
CA SER A 165 -10.33 1.51 32.93
C SER A 165 -10.11 0.65 31.68
N ASP A 166 -9.32 -0.40 31.87
CA ASP A 166 -8.84 -1.41 30.91
C ASP A 166 -7.57 -1.06 30.12
N GLU A 167 -6.65 -2.05 30.04
CA GLU A 167 -5.43 -2.04 29.22
C GLU A 167 -5.81 -1.73 27.77
N LYS A 168 -5.58 -0.48 27.36
CA LYS A 168 -6.01 0.03 26.06
C LYS A 168 -4.78 0.29 25.20
N ILE A 169 -4.78 -0.31 24.02
CA ILE A 169 -3.72 -0.09 23.01
C ILE A 169 -4.01 1.22 22.30
N GLU A 170 -3.28 2.29 22.65
CA GLU A 170 -3.62 3.65 22.19
C GLU A 170 -2.67 4.24 21.14
N CYS A 171 -1.51 3.64 20.85
CA CYS A 171 -0.59 4.24 19.88
C CYS A 171 0.22 3.22 19.05
N ILE A 172 0.18 3.40 17.73
CA ILE A 172 0.93 2.62 16.75
C ILE A 172 1.73 3.59 15.88
N SER A 173 3.03 3.71 16.14
CA SER A 173 3.98 4.30 15.19
C SER A 173 4.90 3.20 14.69
N SER A 174 5.03 3.01 13.38
CA SER A 174 5.95 1.98 12.86
C SER A 174 7.40 2.36 13.21
N PRO A 175 8.23 1.50 13.84
CA PRO A 175 8.08 0.05 14.05
C PRO A 175 7.82 -0.40 15.50
N HIS A 176 7.19 0.42 16.35
CA HIS A 176 7.05 0.16 17.78
C HIS A 176 5.57 0.12 18.20
N VAL A 177 5.21 -0.91 18.97
CA VAL A 177 3.92 -0.96 19.67
C VAL A 177 4.18 -0.51 21.09
N PHE A 178 3.37 0.41 21.59
CA PHE A 178 3.43 0.81 22.98
C PHE A 178 2.14 0.38 23.67
N LEU A 179 2.26 -0.45 24.70
CA LEU A 179 1.15 -0.80 25.57
C LEU A 179 1.13 0.19 26.73
N ARG A 180 -0.06 0.74 27.00
CA ARG A 180 -0.30 1.59 28.16
C ARG A 180 -0.91 0.73 29.26
N ALA A 181 -0.14 0.50 30.31
CA ALA A 181 -0.63 -0.09 31.56
C ALA A 181 -0.63 1.03 32.61
N SER A 182 -1.84 1.44 33.02
CA SER A 182 -2.10 2.58 33.91
C SER A 182 -1.40 3.87 33.46
N GLU A 183 -0.24 4.18 34.07
CA GLU A 183 0.52 5.42 33.88
C GLU A 183 1.85 5.21 33.13
N SER A 184 2.14 3.97 32.73
CA SER A 184 3.41 3.62 32.09
C SER A 184 3.20 3.15 30.65
N TRP A 185 4.09 3.59 29.77
CA TRP A 185 4.18 3.10 28.40
C TRP A 185 5.30 2.07 28.32
N THR A 186 4.95 0.84 27.98
CA THR A 186 5.94 -0.21 27.74
C THR A 186 6.09 -0.39 26.23
N LYS A 187 7.33 -0.32 25.75
CA LYS A 187 7.66 -0.66 24.36
C LYS A 187 7.61 -2.17 24.23
N VAL A 188 6.74 -2.66 23.35
CA VAL A 188 6.49 -4.08 23.15
C VAL A 188 6.84 -4.45 21.72
N THR A 189 7.52 -5.58 21.53
CA THR A 189 7.76 -6.11 20.18
C THR A 189 6.57 -6.96 19.74
N MET A 190 6.39 -7.15 18.43
CA MET A 190 5.30 -8.02 17.92
C MET A 190 5.38 -9.47 18.43
N ASN A 191 6.54 -9.89 18.95
CA ASN A 191 6.73 -11.24 19.49
C ASN A 191 6.25 -11.38 20.94
N ASP A 192 6.01 -10.27 21.63
CA ASP A 192 5.64 -10.25 23.05
C ASP A 192 4.12 -10.13 23.25
N LEU A 193 3.35 -10.06 22.15
CA LEU A 193 1.89 -9.92 22.16
C LEU A 193 1.24 -11.29 21.98
N ASP A 194 0.22 -11.59 22.80
CA ASP A 194 -0.64 -12.76 22.58
C ASP A 194 -1.28 -12.71 21.18
N ASP A 195 -1.59 -13.88 20.61
CA ASP A 195 -2.10 -14.02 19.24
C ASP A 195 -3.33 -13.14 18.98
N LYS A 196 -4.20 -12.99 20.00
CA LYS A 196 -5.41 -12.18 19.94
C LYS A 196 -5.12 -10.67 19.81
N ASP A 197 -4.13 -10.16 20.52
CA ASP A 197 -3.76 -8.74 20.49
C ASP A 197 -2.96 -8.40 19.23
N SER A 198 -2.12 -9.34 18.79
CA SER A 198 -1.43 -9.28 17.50
C SER A 198 -2.41 -9.15 16.32
N ILE A 199 -3.51 -9.92 16.32
CA ILE A 199 -4.57 -9.84 15.31
C ILE A 199 -5.31 -8.49 15.41
N SER A 200 -5.65 -8.04 16.61
CA SER A 200 -6.35 -6.76 16.83
C SER A 200 -5.54 -5.56 16.28
N ILE A 201 -4.24 -5.50 16.55
CA ILE A 201 -3.36 -4.44 16.06
C ILE A 201 -3.20 -4.50 14.54
N LYS A 202 -3.04 -5.70 13.98
CA LYS A 202 -2.97 -5.92 12.52
C LYS A 202 -4.24 -5.42 11.84
N HIS A 203 -5.41 -5.75 12.38
CA HIS A 203 -6.69 -5.27 11.88
C HIS A 203 -6.78 -3.75 11.98
N SER A 204 -6.46 -3.16 13.14
CA SER A 204 -6.47 -1.71 13.34
C SER A 204 -5.66 -0.95 12.29
N LYS A 205 -4.48 -1.47 11.91
CA LYS A 205 -3.67 -0.90 10.82
C LYS A 205 -4.37 -0.96 9.46
N VAL A 206 -5.06 -2.06 9.16
CA VAL A 206 -5.80 -2.24 7.91
C VAL A 206 -6.99 -1.27 7.82
N PHE A 207 -7.78 -1.15 8.88
CA PHE A 207 -8.89 -0.18 8.92
C PHE A 207 -8.38 1.25 8.82
N SER A 208 -7.31 1.59 9.53
CA SER A 208 -6.67 2.91 9.46
C SER A 208 -6.19 3.22 8.05
N PHE A 209 -5.59 2.24 7.37
CA PHE A 209 -5.15 2.39 5.98
C PHE A 209 -6.32 2.70 5.04
N VAL A 210 -7.41 1.93 5.10
CA VAL A 210 -8.59 2.16 4.25
C VAL A 210 -9.23 3.51 4.54
N TYR A 211 -9.32 3.87 5.83
CA TYR A 211 -9.87 5.15 6.27
C TYR A 211 -9.05 6.35 5.74
N GLU A 212 -7.73 6.34 5.95
CA GLU A 212 -6.87 7.44 5.47
C GLU A 212 -6.81 7.48 3.94
N SER A 213 -6.81 6.33 3.27
CA SER A 213 -6.92 6.27 1.80
C SER A 213 -8.21 6.92 1.29
N ARG A 214 -9.34 6.63 1.95
CA ARG A 214 -10.65 7.22 1.61
C ARG A 214 -10.68 8.72 1.89
N LYS A 215 -10.14 9.16 3.02
CA LYS A 215 -10.03 10.57 3.40
C LYS A 215 -9.17 11.35 2.41
N LEU A 216 -8.05 10.78 1.98
CA LEU A 216 -7.17 11.37 0.96
C LEU A 216 -7.87 11.46 -0.40
N LEU A 217 -8.58 10.42 -0.84
CA LEU A 217 -9.38 10.43 -2.07
C LEU A 217 -10.45 11.54 -2.06
N ASN A 218 -11.06 11.81 -0.91
CA ASN A 218 -12.09 12.83 -0.73
C ASN A 218 -11.52 14.24 -0.40
N SER A 219 -10.20 14.40 -0.34
CA SER A 219 -9.59 15.66 0.04
C SER A 219 -9.80 16.75 -1.03
N LEU A 220 -9.88 18.01 -0.60
CA LEU A 220 -10.06 19.16 -1.50
C LEU A 220 -8.91 19.30 -2.51
N SER A 221 -7.69 18.89 -2.14
CA SER A 221 -6.54 18.89 -3.03
C SER A 221 -6.64 17.83 -4.14
N MET A 222 -7.41 16.75 -3.92
CA MET A 222 -7.61 15.69 -4.91
C MET A 222 -8.67 16.06 -5.95
N SER A 223 -9.70 16.81 -5.56
CA SER A 223 -10.86 17.09 -6.41
C SER A 223 -10.52 17.69 -7.78
N PRO A 224 -9.62 18.69 -7.93
CA PRO A 224 -9.28 19.23 -9.24
C PRO A 224 -8.51 18.23 -10.11
N SER A 225 -7.65 17.42 -9.48
CA SER A 225 -6.79 16.45 -10.17
C SER A 225 -7.58 15.20 -10.60
N LEU A 226 -8.66 14.86 -9.89
CA LEU A 226 -9.52 13.73 -10.22
C LEU A 226 -10.21 13.90 -11.58
N CYS A 227 -10.62 15.11 -11.94
CA CYS A 227 -11.19 15.38 -13.27
C CYS A 227 -10.20 15.04 -14.39
N ARG A 228 -8.91 15.33 -14.20
CA ARG A 228 -7.86 14.99 -15.18
C ARG A 228 -7.69 13.48 -15.32
N TRP A 229 -7.75 12.74 -14.22
CA TRP A 229 -7.73 11.28 -14.27
C TRP A 229 -8.99 10.72 -14.96
N ILE A 230 -10.16 11.33 -14.74
CA ILE A 230 -11.39 10.94 -15.45
C ILE A 230 -11.24 11.18 -16.95
N ASP A 231 -10.72 12.33 -17.37
CA ASP A 231 -10.50 12.64 -18.79
C ASP A 231 -9.56 11.63 -19.45
N PHE A 232 -8.54 11.20 -18.71
CA PHE A 232 -7.58 10.21 -19.13
C PHE A 232 -8.18 8.80 -19.27
N VAL A 233 -9.00 8.38 -18.32
CA VAL A 233 -9.55 7.01 -18.28
C VAL A 233 -10.81 6.86 -19.14
N PHE A 234 -11.66 7.89 -19.14
CA PHE A 234 -13.02 7.85 -19.68
C PHE A 234 -13.34 8.98 -20.67
N GLY A 235 -12.49 10.01 -20.76
CA GLY A 235 -12.77 11.21 -21.51
C GLY A 235 -11.93 11.37 -22.77
N VAL A 236 -11.65 12.62 -23.12
CA VAL A 236 -11.02 13.02 -24.39
C VAL A 236 -9.56 12.57 -24.49
N ASP A 237 -8.91 12.34 -23.35
CA ASP A 237 -7.48 12.02 -23.26
C ASP A 237 -7.20 10.51 -23.36
N GLN A 238 -8.25 9.68 -23.51
CA GLN A 238 -8.10 8.23 -23.68
C GLN A 238 -7.41 7.85 -25.01
N THR A 239 -7.40 8.75 -26.01
CA THR A 239 -6.93 8.43 -27.36
C THR A 239 -5.41 8.59 -27.54
N ASP A 240 -4.82 7.72 -28.38
CA ASP A 240 -3.37 7.59 -28.65
C ASP A 240 -2.64 8.94 -28.90
N LYS A 241 -3.33 9.94 -29.47
CA LYS A 241 -2.72 11.21 -29.90
C LYS A 241 -2.13 12.04 -28.75
N LEU A 242 -2.77 12.03 -27.59
CA LEU A 242 -2.33 12.86 -26.47
C LEU A 242 -1.15 12.22 -25.73
N TYR A 243 -1.16 10.90 -25.63
CA TYR A 243 -0.02 10.13 -25.11
C TYR A 243 1.24 10.30 -25.94
N GLU A 244 1.13 10.22 -27.26
CA GLU A 244 2.26 10.47 -28.16
C GLU A 244 2.80 11.88 -27.94
N SER A 245 1.94 12.90 -27.91
CA SER A 245 2.34 14.30 -27.68
C SER A 245 3.08 14.52 -26.35
N TYR A 246 2.71 13.78 -25.31
CA TYR A 246 3.33 13.86 -24.00
C TYR A 246 4.72 13.21 -23.99
N LEU A 247 4.85 12.01 -24.57
CA LEU A 247 6.15 11.34 -24.74
C LEU A 247 7.14 12.22 -25.50
N PHE A 248 6.69 12.91 -26.55
CA PHE A 248 7.53 13.80 -27.35
C PHE A 248 7.91 15.12 -26.65
N SER A 249 7.03 15.67 -25.82
CA SER A 249 7.30 16.95 -25.13
C SER A 249 8.24 16.80 -23.93
N HIS A 250 8.25 15.66 -23.26
CA HIS A 250 9.01 15.43 -22.02
C HIS A 250 10.32 14.63 -22.22
N GLN A 251 10.70 14.34 -23.48
CA GLN A 251 12.02 13.78 -23.84
C GLN A 251 13.08 14.84 -24.18
N ARG A 252 12.72 16.13 -24.21
CA ARG A 252 13.63 17.24 -24.56
C ARG A 252 14.27 17.96 -23.36
N LEU A 253 14.16 17.41 -22.16
CA LEU A 253 14.79 17.93 -20.94
C LEU A 253 15.72 16.86 -20.35
#